data_AF-A0A9E3A7V5-F1
#
_entry.id   AF-A0A9E3A7V5-F1
#
_cell.length_a   1.000
_cell.length_b   1.000
_cell.length_c   1.000
_cell.angle_alpha   90.00
_cell.angle_beta   90.00
_cell.angle_gamma   90.00
#
_symmetry.space_group_name_H-M   'P 1'
#
loop_
_entity.id
_entity.type
_entity.pdbx_description
1 polymer ?
#
loop_
_entity_poly.entity_id
_entity_poly.type
_entity_poly.pdbx_seq_one_letter_code
_entity_poly.pdbx_strand_id
1 'polypeptide(L)'
;MCGIAGWVAPASSAPEERVLHGMLQALYHRGPDGAGSRFYSADSGAWRIALGHRRLAIIDPNGSRQPMCDDAAGLALSFNGEIYNFRELRAELETHG
;
A
#
# COMPACT_ATOMS: atom_id res chain seq x y z
N MET A 1 -8.00 -7.28 10.82
CA MET A 1 -6.59 -6.98 10.48
C MET A 1 -6.50 -6.84 8.98
N CYS A 2 -5.92 -5.77 8.45
CA CYS A 2 -5.82 -5.46 7.01
C CYS A 2 -5.23 -6.59 6.14
N GLY A 3 -5.34 -6.46 4.81
CA GLY A 3 -4.70 -7.33 3.83
C GLY A 3 -3.75 -6.55 2.91
N ILE A 4 -2.63 -7.17 2.51
CA ILE A 4 -1.66 -6.62 1.56
C ILE A 4 -1.47 -7.65 0.45
N ALA A 5 -1.42 -7.19 -0.80
CA ALA A 5 -1.16 -8.02 -1.97
C ALA A 5 -0.35 -7.23 -3.00
N GLY A 6 0.45 -7.90 -3.81
CA GLY A 6 1.28 -7.24 -4.80
C GLY A 6 2.33 -8.15 -5.40
N TRP A 7 3.10 -7.61 -6.32
CA TRP A 7 4.25 -8.29 -6.92
C TRP A 7 5.32 -7.29 -7.35
N VAL A 8 6.54 -7.82 -7.50
CA VAL A 8 7.62 -7.22 -8.29
C VAL A 8 7.98 -8.28 -9.32
N ALA A 9 7.84 -7.97 -10.60
CA ALA A 9 8.05 -8.94 -11.68
C ALA A 9 8.75 -8.28 -12.88
N PRO A 10 9.56 -9.03 -13.65
CA PRO A 10 10.05 -8.56 -14.93
C PRO A 10 8.88 -8.16 -15.82
N ALA A 11 9.01 -7.06 -16.55
CA ALA A 11 7.94 -6.51 -17.38
C ALA A 11 7.44 -7.49 -18.45
N SER A 12 8.30 -8.39 -18.93
CA SER A 12 7.96 -9.45 -19.88
C SER A 12 7.04 -10.55 -19.31
N SER A 13 6.92 -10.64 -17.98
CA SER A 13 6.19 -11.69 -17.27
C SER A 13 5.24 -11.15 -16.20
N ALA A 14 5.06 -9.83 -16.15
CA ALA A 14 4.23 -9.19 -15.15
C ALA A 14 2.77 -9.60 -15.31
N PRO A 15 2.08 -9.99 -14.23
CA PRO A 15 0.64 -10.23 -14.27
C PRO A 15 -0.14 -9.00 -14.76
N GLU A 16 -1.29 -9.25 -15.38
CA GLU A 16 -2.24 -8.19 -15.70
C GLU A 16 -2.76 -7.50 -14.43
N GLU A 17 -3.12 -6.21 -14.52
CA GLU A 17 -3.61 -5.44 -13.38
C GLU A 17 -4.84 -6.08 -12.68
N ARG A 18 -5.70 -6.76 -13.44
CA ARG A 18 -6.88 -7.47 -12.90
C ARG A 18 -6.52 -8.58 -11.92
N VAL A 19 -5.31 -9.14 -12.00
CA VAL A 19 -4.84 -10.17 -11.07
C VAL A 19 -4.73 -9.58 -9.66
N LEU A 20 -4.24 -8.34 -9.54
CA LEU A 20 -4.19 -7.65 -8.23
C LEU A 20 -5.58 -7.48 -7.65
N HIS A 21 -6.56 -7.11 -8.48
CA HIS A 21 -7.95 -6.99 -8.03
C HIS A 21 -8.46 -8.31 -7.44
N GLY A 22 -8.23 -9.44 -8.12
CA GLY A 22 -8.60 -10.77 -7.62
C GLY A 22 -7.92 -11.11 -6.28
N MET A 23 -6.62 -10.81 -6.15
CA MET A 23 -5.89 -10.99 -4.89
C MET A 23 -6.49 -10.14 -3.76
N LEU A 24 -6.87 -8.89 -4.03
CA LEU A 24 -7.48 -8.01 -3.04
C LEU A 24 -8.90 -8.45 -2.67
N GLN A 25 -9.69 -8.99 -3.60
CA GLN A 25 -11.01 -9.56 -3.29
C GLN A 25 -10.91 -10.79 -2.39
N ALA A 26 -9.94 -11.67 -2.63
CA ALA A 26 -9.68 -12.81 -1.75
C ALA A 26 -9.36 -12.37 -0.30
N LEU A 27 -8.81 -11.17 -0.13
CA LEU A 27 -8.50 -10.55 1.16
C LEU A 27 -9.61 -9.64 1.70
N TYR A 28 -10.80 -9.60 1.09
CA TYR A 28 -11.90 -8.70 1.51
C TYR A 28 -12.24 -8.84 3.00
N HIS A 29 -12.34 -10.07 3.49
CA HIS A 29 -12.69 -10.41 4.87
C HIS A 29 -11.73 -9.84 5.92
N ARG A 30 -10.51 -9.47 5.53
CA ARG A 30 -9.48 -8.88 6.40
C ARG A 30 -9.66 -7.38 6.59
N GLY A 31 -10.13 -6.69 5.55
CA GLY A 31 -10.28 -5.25 5.54
C GLY A 31 -11.47 -4.83 4.69
N PRO A 32 -12.71 -4.91 5.22
CA PRO A 32 -13.93 -4.60 4.48
C PRO A 32 -14.11 -3.10 4.20
N ASP A 33 -13.49 -2.22 5.00
CA ASP A 33 -13.77 -0.77 5.03
C ASP A 33 -13.09 0.01 3.90
N GLY A 34 -12.04 -0.53 3.29
CA GLY A 34 -11.34 0.15 2.21
C GLY A 34 -10.51 -0.76 1.32
N ALA A 35 -10.25 -0.28 0.11
CA ALA A 35 -9.38 -0.93 -0.85
C ALA A 35 -8.60 0.11 -1.66
N GLY A 36 -7.38 -0.24 -2.06
CA GLY A 36 -6.59 0.58 -2.97
C GLY A 36 -5.49 -0.22 -3.64
N SER A 37 -5.03 0.30 -4.77
CA SER A 37 -3.95 -0.28 -5.55
C SER A 37 -3.11 0.80 -6.23
N ARG A 38 -1.85 0.47 -6.48
CA ARG A 38 -0.88 1.28 -7.23
C ARG A 38 -0.01 0.37 -8.09
N PHE A 39 0.39 0.89 -9.24
CA PHE A 39 1.27 0.21 -10.19
C PHE A 39 2.42 1.13 -10.53
N TYR A 40 3.62 0.57 -10.63
CA TYR A 40 4.84 1.30 -10.93
C TYR A 40 5.68 0.55 -11.96
N SER A 41 6.53 1.30 -12.64
CA SER A 41 7.59 0.77 -13.51
C SER A 41 8.93 1.17 -12.90
N ALA A 42 9.89 0.25 -12.88
CA ALA A 42 11.24 0.49 -12.36
C ALA A 42 12.30 0.06 -13.38
N ASP A 43 13.53 0.54 -13.19
CA ASP A 43 14.70 0.24 -14.02
C ASP A 43 14.41 0.42 -15.53
N SER A 44 14.07 1.66 -15.90
CA SER A 44 13.70 2.02 -17.28
C SER A 44 12.58 1.17 -17.90
N GLY A 45 11.71 0.59 -17.05
CA GLY A 45 10.59 -0.24 -17.47
C GLY A 45 10.88 -1.73 -17.55
N ALA A 46 12.07 -2.18 -17.13
CA ALA A 46 12.40 -3.62 -17.06
C ALA A 46 11.57 -4.36 -16.00
N TRP A 47 11.05 -3.65 -15.00
CA TRP A 47 10.25 -4.22 -13.92
C TRP A 47 8.89 -3.55 -13.79
N ARG A 48 7.88 -4.36 -13.46
CA ARG A 48 6.54 -3.90 -13.06
C ARG A 48 6.28 -4.28 -11.62
N ILE A 49 5.78 -3.30 -10.87
CA ILE A 49 5.49 -3.41 -9.46
C ILE A 49 4.00 -3.13 -9.28
N ALA A 50 3.33 -3.98 -8.50
CA ALA A 50 1.95 -3.79 -8.09
C ALA A 50 1.88 -3.81 -6.57
N LEU A 51 1.20 -2.83 -5.97
CA LEU A 51 1.02 -2.70 -4.53
C LEU A 51 -0.45 -2.46 -4.22
N GLY A 52 -1.06 -3.32 -3.42
CA GLY A 52 -2.47 -3.27 -3.09
C GLY A 52 -2.74 -3.50 -1.61
N HIS A 53 -3.86 -2.96 -1.14
CA HIS A 53 -4.26 -3.00 0.26
C HIS A 53 -5.77 -3.19 0.43
N ARG A 54 -6.16 -3.95 1.46
CA ARG A 54 -7.50 -4.04 2.04
C ARG A 54 -7.45 -3.51 3.46
N ARG A 55 -8.24 -2.50 3.77
CA ARG A 55 -8.17 -1.77 5.03
C ARG A 55 -9.30 -2.15 5.98
N LEU A 56 -8.93 -2.50 7.21
CA LEU A 56 -9.81 -2.44 8.38
C LEU A 56 -9.51 -1.12 9.09
N ALA A 57 -10.49 -0.24 9.18
CA ALA A 57 -10.34 1.14 9.62
C ALA A 57 -10.52 1.25 11.14
N ILE A 58 -9.42 1.19 11.91
CA ILE A 58 -9.44 1.33 13.38
C ILE A 58 -9.03 2.75 13.81
N ILE A 59 -7.82 3.17 13.43
CA ILE A 59 -7.30 4.52 13.69
C ILE A 59 -7.46 5.36 12.43
N ASP A 60 -7.91 6.61 12.61
CA ASP A 60 -8.19 7.56 11.52
C ASP A 60 -9.15 6.97 10.47
N PRO A 61 -10.41 6.65 10.85
CA PRO A 61 -11.30 5.87 9.99
C PRO A 61 -11.61 6.56 8.65
N ASN A 62 -11.67 7.90 8.65
CA ASN A 62 -11.99 8.70 7.47
C ASN A 62 -10.75 9.06 6.63
N GLY A 63 -9.54 8.88 7.16
CA GLY A 63 -8.28 9.17 6.50
C GLY A 63 -7.43 7.93 6.22
N SER A 64 -6.12 8.14 6.06
CA SER A 64 -5.10 7.08 5.96
C SER A 64 -5.39 6.00 4.92
N ARG A 65 -5.81 6.41 3.71
CA ARG A 65 -5.99 5.52 2.56
C ARG A 65 -4.67 4.84 2.20
N GLN A 66 -4.78 3.56 1.84
CA GLN A 66 -3.64 2.70 1.51
C GLN A 66 -3.75 2.22 0.05
N PRO A 67 -2.64 2.09 -0.70
CA PRO A 67 -1.28 2.47 -0.32
C PRO A 67 -1.14 3.99 -0.05
N MET A 68 -0.40 4.35 0.99
CA MET A 68 0.02 5.73 1.24
C MET A 68 1.08 6.11 0.22
N CYS A 69 0.93 7.27 -0.43
CA CYS A 69 1.83 7.73 -1.48
C CYS A 69 2.32 9.13 -1.12
N ASP A 70 3.61 9.36 -1.28
CA ASP A 70 4.23 10.68 -1.30
C ASP A 70 4.92 10.83 -2.66
N ASP A 71 4.24 11.51 -3.58
CA ASP A 71 4.73 11.68 -4.95
C ASP A 71 5.94 12.62 -5.01
N ALA A 72 6.09 13.55 -4.07
CA ALA A 72 7.23 14.45 -4.00
C ALA A 72 8.50 13.71 -3.54
N ALA A 73 8.35 12.81 -2.58
CA ALA A 73 9.43 11.93 -2.12
C ALA A 73 9.64 10.68 -3.01
N GLY A 74 8.71 10.40 -3.94
CA GLY A 74 8.72 9.18 -4.75
C GLY A 74 8.49 7.91 -3.94
N LEU A 75 7.73 7.99 -2.84
CA LEU A 75 7.52 6.90 -1.89
C LEU A 75 6.09 6.35 -1.97
N ALA A 76 5.98 5.03 -1.79
CA ALA A 76 4.70 4.34 -1.64
C ALA A 76 4.80 3.25 -0.58
N LEU A 77 3.78 3.16 0.28
CA LEU A 77 3.75 2.24 1.41
C LEU A 77 2.38 1.56 1.53
N SER A 78 2.39 0.25 1.78
CA SER A 78 1.23 -0.46 2.32
C SER A 78 1.59 -1.03 3.67
N PHE A 79 0.80 -0.72 4.69
CA PHE A 79 1.08 -1.09 6.06
C PHE A 79 -0.08 -1.89 6.68
N ASN A 80 0.26 -2.95 7.41
CA ASN A 80 -0.67 -3.77 8.19
C ASN A 80 -0.10 -3.99 9.58
N GLY A 81 -0.68 -3.29 10.55
CA GLY A 81 -0.22 -3.29 11.92
C GLY A 81 -0.63 -2.00 12.60
N GLU A 82 -0.09 -1.78 13.79
CA GLU A 82 -0.32 -0.59 14.60
C GLU A 82 1.03 -0.10 15.13
N ILE A 83 1.33 1.16 14.89
CA ILE A 83 2.48 1.83 15.49
C ILE A 83 1.95 2.57 16.72
N TYR A 84 2.07 1.95 17.89
CA TYR A 84 1.43 2.48 19.10
C TYR A 84 1.96 3.86 19.52
N ASN A 85 3.22 4.15 19.24
CA ASN A 85 3.89 5.41 19.53
C ASN A 85 3.96 6.36 18.31
N PHE A 86 2.98 6.30 17.40
CA PHE A 86 3.01 7.12 16.17
C PHE A 86 2.95 8.63 16.44
N ARG A 87 2.46 9.05 17.61
CA ARG A 87 2.38 10.47 17.97
C ARG A 87 3.75 11.01 18.37
N GLU A 88 4.48 10.25 19.18
CA GLU A 88 5.86 10.54 19.59
C GLU A 88 6.78 10.50 18.38
N LEU A 89 6.69 9.45 17.55
CA LEU A 89 7.47 9.33 16.32
C LEU A 89 7.17 10.46 15.34
N ARG A 90 5.92 10.87 15.20
CA ARG A 90 5.57 12.04 14.36
C ARG A 90 6.28 13.30 14.86
N ALA A 91 6.19 13.59 16.16
CA ALA A 91 6.82 14.76 16.75
C ALA A 91 8.34 14.75 16.58
N GLU A 92 8.97 13.57 16.71
CA GLU A 92 10.40 13.40 16.46
C GLU A 92 10.76 13.60 14.98
N LEU A 93 10.01 12.98 14.06
CA LEU A 93 10.30 13.05 12.62
C LEU A 93 10.06 14.45 12.03
N GLU A 94 9.09 15.20 12.53
CA GLU A 94 8.87 16.60 12.14
C GLU A 94 10.07 17.52 12.48
N THR A 95 10.97 17.10 13.37
CA THR A 95 12.24 17.81 13.61
C THR A 95 13.34 17.45 12.62
N HIS A 96 13.15 16.41 11.81
CA HIS A 96 14.12 15.88 10.86
C HIS A 96 13.78 16.18 9.39
N GLY A 97 12.57 16.64 9.07
CA GLY A 97 12.15 17.06 7.72
C GLY A 97 10.77 16.55 7.34
#